data_AF-Q1W4W7-F1
#
_entry.id   AF-Q1W4W7-F1
#
_cell.length_a   1.000
_cell.length_b   1.000
_cell.length_c   1.000
_cell.angle_alpha   90.00
_cell.angle_beta   90.00
_cell.angle_gamma   90.00
#
_symmetry.space_group_name_H-M   'P 1'
#
loop_
_entity.id
_entity.type
_entity.pdbx_description
1 polymer ?
#
loop_
_entity_poly.entity_id
_entity_poly.type
_entity_poly.pdbx_seq_one_letter_code
_entity_poly.pdbx_strand_id
1 'polypeptide(L)'
;MSSVAINHGTNANVIRKWLPLYRDQPAAASLPAFVPLKAAPKRPVEASVIIELPVAGQVITVKWPASDPEGCAQFIRAFAQ
;
A
#
# COMPACT_ATOMS: atom_id res chain seq x y z
N MET A 1 -15.18 7.19 22.39
CA MET A 1 -14.77 7.65 21.04
C MET A 1 -13.71 6.74 20.42
N SER A 2 -12.61 6.44 21.12
CA SER A 2 -11.52 5.62 20.54
C SER A 2 -11.93 4.19 20.20
N SER A 3 -12.81 3.55 20.98
CA SER A 3 -13.30 2.19 20.69
C SER A 3 -14.10 2.11 19.37
N VAL A 4 -14.97 3.08 19.08
CA VAL A 4 -15.73 3.15 17.82
C VAL A 4 -14.80 3.40 16.62
N ALA A 5 -13.81 4.27 16.78
CA ALA A 5 -12.80 4.54 15.77
C ALA A 5 -12.00 3.28 15.39
N ILE A 6 -11.57 2.50 16.39
CA ILE A 6 -10.77 1.28 16.21
C ILE A 6 -11.60 0.19 15.53
N ASN A 7 -12.83 -0.05 15.98
CA ASN A 7 -13.69 -1.09 15.41
C ASN A 7 -14.09 -0.84 13.95
N HIS A 8 -14.14 0.42 13.51
CA HIS A 8 -14.51 0.80 12.15
C HIS A 8 -13.33 1.29 11.30
N GLY A 9 -12.09 1.17 11.77
CA GLY A 9 -10.89 1.65 11.05
C GLY A 9 -10.95 3.15 10.71
N THR A 10 -11.67 3.93 11.51
CA THR A 10 -11.96 5.35 11.26
C THR A 10 -11.10 6.23 12.16
N ASN A 11 -10.69 7.42 11.71
CA ASN A 11 -9.84 8.31 12.51
C ASN A 11 -10.59 8.89 13.74
N ALA A 12 -10.08 8.64 14.95
CA ALA A 12 -10.71 9.09 16.20
C ALA A 12 -10.77 10.63 16.35
N ASN A 13 -9.85 11.37 15.75
CA ASN A 13 -9.85 12.83 15.77
C ASN A 13 -10.99 13.40 14.93
N VAL A 14 -11.39 12.71 13.85
CA VAL A 14 -12.55 13.09 13.04
C VAL A 14 -13.82 12.93 13.87
N ILE A 15 -14.01 11.77 14.51
CA ILE A 15 -15.18 11.51 15.37
C ILE A 15 -15.29 12.55 16.50
N ARG A 16 -14.17 12.86 17.18
CA ARG A 16 -14.15 13.86 18.26
C ARG A 16 -14.57 15.26 17.81
N LYS A 17 -14.13 15.68 16.62
CA LYS A 17 -14.46 17.01 16.08
C LYS A 17 -15.89 17.08 15.54
N TRP A 18 -16.38 16.00 14.92
CA TRP A 18 -17.64 16.02 14.18
C TRP A 18 -18.85 15.63 15.04
N LEU A 19 -18.69 14.73 16.01
CA LEU A 19 -19.82 14.26 16.82
C LEU A 19 -20.55 15.37 17.59
N PRO A 20 -19.88 16.39 18.18
CA PRO A 20 -20.59 17.50 18.81
C PRO A 20 -21.37 18.37 17.82
N LEU A 21 -20.86 18.53 16.59
CA LEU A 21 -21.48 19.36 15.55
C LEU A 21 -22.77 18.75 15.00
N TYR A 22 -22.85 17.42 15.01
CA TYR A 22 -23.97 16.66 14.45
C TYR A 22 -24.86 16.04 15.54
N ARG A 23 -24.63 16.35 16.83
CA ARG A 23 -25.36 15.76 17.96
C ARG A 23 -26.86 16.07 17.93
N ASP A 24 -27.20 17.31 17.59
CA ASP A 24 -28.57 17.81 17.59
C ASP A 24 -29.20 17.78 16.19
N GLN A 25 -28.45 17.29 15.19
CA GLN A 25 -28.98 17.08 13.86
C GLN A 25 -29.74 15.75 13.84
N PRO A 26 -31.04 15.75 13.46
CA PRO A 26 -31.76 14.49 13.28
C PRO A 26 -31.01 13.63 12.27
N ALA A 27 -30.84 12.34 12.58
CA ALA A 27 -30.19 11.40 11.67
C ALA A 27 -30.83 11.55 10.29
N ALA A 28 -30.10 12.15 9.35
CA ALA A 28 -30.67 12.52 8.07
C ALA A 28 -31.20 11.25 7.39
N ALA A 29 -32.51 11.19 7.16
CA ALA A 29 -33.16 10.04 6.51
C ALA A 29 -32.59 9.77 5.10
N SER A 30 -31.98 10.78 4.49
CA SER A 30 -31.17 10.65 3.29
C SER A 30 -29.77 11.21 3.55
N LEU A 31 -28.80 10.33 3.76
CA LEU A 31 -27.39 10.72 3.66
C LEU A 31 -27.13 11.22 2.24
N PRO A 32 -26.41 12.35 2.04
CA PRO A 32 -26.02 12.76 0.70
C PRO A 32 -25.24 11.63 0.02
N ALA A 33 -25.47 11.45 -1.30
CA ALA A 33 -24.77 10.42 -2.06
C ALA A 33 -23.25 10.62 -1.93
N PHE A 34 -22.52 9.56 -1.59
CA PHE A 34 -21.06 9.59 -1.55
C PHE A 34 -20.52 10.03 -2.92
N VAL A 35 -19.78 11.13 -2.94
CA VAL A 35 -19.09 11.59 -4.15
C VAL A 35 -17.77 10.80 -4.27
N PRO A 36 -17.57 10.00 -5.34
CA PRO A 36 -16.32 9.30 -5.54
C PRO A 36 -15.20 10.33 -5.72
N LEU A 37 -14.28 10.40 -4.76
CA LEU A 37 -13.05 11.15 -4.93
C LEU A 37 -12.14 10.33 -5.84
N LYS A 38 -11.58 10.96 -6.88
CA LYS A 38 -10.53 10.34 -7.69
C LYS A 38 -9.32 10.13 -6.78
N ALA A 39 -9.15 8.91 -6.29
CA ALA A 39 -7.95 8.52 -5.58
C ALA A 39 -6.76 8.75 -6.52
N ALA A 40 -5.67 9.32 -5.99
CA ALA A 40 -4.42 9.40 -6.74
C ALA A 40 -4.08 7.98 -7.22
N PRO A 41 -3.64 7.81 -8.48
CA PRO A 41 -3.25 6.51 -8.98
C PRO A 41 -2.23 5.93 -8.00
N LYS A 42 -2.60 4.80 -7.39
CA LYS A 42 -1.72 4.06 -6.48
C LYS A 42 -0.47 3.79 -7.31
N ARG A 43 0.67 4.36 -6.93
CA ARG A 43 1.93 4.15 -7.67
C ARG A 43 2.03 2.66 -7.93
N PRO A 44 2.27 2.22 -9.18
CA PRO A 44 2.60 0.83 -9.42
C PRO A 44 3.75 0.51 -8.46
N VAL A 45 3.54 -0.43 -7.56
CA VAL A 45 4.65 -0.99 -6.81
C VAL A 45 5.52 -1.60 -7.89
N GLU A 46 6.68 -0.99 -8.15
CA GLU A 46 7.64 -1.54 -9.10
C GLU A 46 7.93 -2.96 -8.65
N ALA A 47 7.36 -3.92 -9.39
CA ALA A 47 7.56 -5.33 -9.11
C ALA A 47 9.04 -5.60 -9.33
N SER A 48 9.74 -6.01 -8.27
CA SER A 48 11.15 -6.34 -8.31
C SER A 48 11.35 -7.72 -7.75
N VAL A 49 12.15 -8.54 -8.41
CA VAL A 49 12.56 -9.86 -7.93
C VAL A 49 13.88 -9.70 -7.19
N ILE A 50 14.03 -10.42 -6.08
CA ILE A 50 15.27 -10.48 -5.31
C ILE A 50 15.87 -11.87 -5.56
N ILE A 51 17.13 -11.90 -5.99
CA ILE A 51 17.88 -13.12 -6.29
C ILE A 51 19.05 -13.18 -5.32
N GLU A 52 19.15 -14.29 -4.59
CA GLU A 52 20.26 -14.56 -3.68
C GLU A 52 21.20 -15.58 -4.33
N LEU A 53 22.46 -15.19 -4.53
CA LEU A 53 23.47 -16.02 -5.19
C LEU A 53 24.61 -16.33 -4.22
N PRO A 54 24.89 -17.61 -3.93
CA PRO A 54 26.05 -17.99 -3.14
C PRO A 54 27.32 -17.94 -4.00
N VAL A 55 28.26 -17.05 -3.67
CA VAL A 55 29.53 -16.83 -4.37
C VAL A 55 30.68 -16.99 -3.39
N ALA A 56 31.54 -17.99 -3.61
CA ALA A 56 32.77 -18.22 -2.82
C ALA A 56 32.57 -18.19 -1.28
N GLY A 57 31.43 -18.66 -0.78
CA GLY A 57 31.09 -18.69 0.65
C GLY A 57 30.34 -17.46 1.17
N GLN A 58 30.00 -16.48 0.31
CA GLN A 58 29.20 -15.31 0.65
C GLN A 58 27.95 -15.21 -0.23
N VAL A 59 26.81 -14.82 0.34
CA VAL A 59 25.56 -14.64 -0.41
C VAL A 59 25.47 -13.20 -0.92
N ILE A 60 25.33 -13.04 -2.23
CA ILE A 60 25.08 -11.75 -2.88
C ILE A 60 23.59 -11.64 -3.19
N THR A 61 22.97 -10.55 -2.73
CA THR A 61 21.57 -10.24 -3.00
C THR A 61 21.47 -9.24 -4.14
N VAL A 62 20.87 -9.64 -5.25
CA VAL A 62 20.63 -8.79 -6.42
C VAL A 62 19.15 -8.50 -6.54
N LYS A 63 18.80 -7.21 -6.61
CA LYS A 63 17.42 -6.77 -6.83
C LYS A 63 17.25 -6.40 -8.31
N TRP A 64 16.41 -7.16 -9.01
CA TRP A 64 16.14 -6.95 -10.43
C TRP A 64 14.73 -6.41 -10.67
N PRO A 65 14.56 -5.33 -11.45
CA PRO A 65 13.24 -4.81 -11.79
C PRO A 65 12.52 -5.73 -12.79
N ALA A 66 11.21 -5.98 -12.61
CA ALA A 66 10.41 -6.80 -13.53
C ALA A 66 10.30 -6.19 -14.95
N SER A 67 10.71 -4.93 -15.13
CA SER A 67 10.78 -4.28 -16.43
C SER A 67 11.91 -4.79 -17.33
N ASP A 68 12.91 -5.48 -16.78
CA ASP A 68 14.06 -6.00 -17.53
C ASP A 68 14.31 -7.49 -17.26
N PRO A 69 13.47 -8.40 -17.76
CA PRO A 69 13.68 -9.83 -17.58
C PRO A 69 14.91 -10.36 -18.34
N GLU A 70 15.33 -9.68 -19.41
CA GLU A 70 16.41 -10.15 -20.28
C GLU A 70 17.79 -9.92 -19.65
N GLY A 71 18.02 -8.74 -19.04
CA GLY A 71 19.24 -8.50 -18.28
C GLY A 71 19.38 -9.47 -17.10
N CYS A 72 18.27 -9.83 -16.44
CA CYS A 72 18.25 -10.81 -15.36
C CYS A 72 18.72 -12.19 -15.85
N ALA A 73 18.19 -12.65 -16.99
CA ALA A 73 18.58 -13.93 -17.57
C ALA A 73 20.06 -13.94 -18.02
N GLN A 74 20.56 -12.84 -18.58
CA GLN A 74 21.97 -12.71 -18.95
C GLN A 74 22.89 -12.78 -17.73
N PHE A 75 22.54 -12.07 -16.64
CA PHE A 75 23.29 -12.12 -15.39
C PHE A 75 23.35 -13.55 -14.81
N ILE A 76 22.22 -14.24 -14.74
CA ILE A 76 22.17 -15.63 -14.25
C ILE A 76 23.01 -16.56 -15.12
N ARG A 77 22.98 -16.41 -16.45
CA ARG A 77 23.80 -17.22 -17.37
C ARG A 77 25.30 -16.97 -17.17
N ALA A 78 25.71 -15.72 -17.02
CA ALA A 78 27.11 -15.37 -16.76
C ALA A 78 27.57 -15.89 -15.39
N PHE A 79 26.67 -15.96 -14.41
CA PHE A 79 26.96 -16.47 -13.08
C PHE A 79 26.98 -18.01 -13.00
N ALA A 80 26.24 -18.70 -13.87
CA ALA A 80 26.18 -20.16 -13.92
C ALA A 80 27.32 -20.82 -14.71
N GLN A 81 28.24 -20.04 -15.29
CA GLN A 81 29.47 -20.52 -15.96
C GLN A 81 30.64 -20.59 -14.99
#